data_AF-A0A7J2R4H9-F1
#
_entry.id   AF-A0A7J2R4H9-F1
#
_cell.length_a   1.000
_cell.length_b   1.000
_cell.length_c   1.000
_cell.angle_alpha   90.00
_cell.angle_beta   90.00
_cell.angle_gamma   90.00
#
_symmetry.space_group_name_H-M   'P 1'
#
loop_
_entity.id
_entity.type
_entity.pdbx_description
1 polymer ?
#
loop_
_entity_poly.entity_id
_entity_poly.type
_entity_poly.pdbx_seq_one_letter_code
_entity_poly.pdbx_strand_id
1 'polypeptide(L)'
;MILVYPFVFLLEELRELFSKFVDAIIKYYRKFKLLIKTVFMKISSFVRANIKYIWIILSIFISIFFGVLLSSLILDLLNPIHSTLVIFPIFGLLFSVIPSEKSEDVDVMFKRRMFRLVISWGSVIILLFAFITPVWYIFTIWISIWIVGTILLPYIRFKEKREKISIKWRFYTLIALILTLLILGIIVGIQIYVNFF
;
A
#
# COMPACT_ATOMS: atom_id res chain seq x y z
N MET A 1 44.91 42.30 -52.94
CA MET A 1 45.01 40.82 -53.05
C MET A 1 45.82 40.17 -51.92
N ILE A 2 46.92 40.78 -51.43
CA ILE A 2 47.79 40.17 -50.40
C ILE A 2 47.10 40.01 -49.02
N LEU A 3 46.11 40.84 -48.68
CA LEU A 3 45.37 40.77 -47.40
C LEU A 3 44.20 39.77 -47.38
N VAL A 4 43.79 39.21 -48.52
CA VAL A 4 42.65 38.27 -48.59
C VAL A 4 43.05 36.88 -48.11
N TYR A 5 44.29 36.47 -48.40
CA TYR A 5 44.81 35.15 -48.07
C TYR A 5 44.90 34.88 -46.55
N PRO A 6 45.44 35.80 -45.72
CA PRO A 6 45.46 35.63 -44.26
C PRO A 6 44.05 35.58 -43.66
N PHE A 7 43.10 36.31 -44.26
CA PHE A 7 41.72 36.39 -43.78
C PHE A 7 40.94 35.11 -44.08
N VAL A 8 41.13 34.52 -45.27
CA VAL A 8 40.57 33.22 -45.64
C VAL A 8 41.15 32.11 -44.76
N PHE A 9 42.47 32.12 -44.53
CA PHE A 9 43.13 31.17 -43.64
C PHE A 9 42.58 31.25 -42.20
N LEU A 10 42.45 32.46 -41.66
CA LEU A 10 41.83 32.68 -40.33
C LEU A 10 40.40 32.14 -40.27
N LEU A 11 39.57 32.38 -41.29
CA LEU A 11 38.20 31.86 -41.35
C LEU A 11 38.15 30.33 -41.39
N GLU A 12 39.09 29.70 -42.08
CA GLU A 12 39.18 28.25 -42.21
C GLU A 12 39.60 27.60 -40.89
N GLU A 13 40.55 28.20 -40.20
CA GLU A 13 41.03 27.77 -38.88
C GLU A 13 39.95 27.98 -37.79
N LEU A 14 39.19 29.08 -37.88
CA LEU A 14 38.05 29.35 -37.01
C LEU A 14 36.90 28.35 -37.25
N ARG A 15 36.66 27.98 -38.52
CA ARG A 15 35.70 26.93 -38.88
C ARG A 15 36.14 25.56 -38.33
N GLU A 16 37.42 25.25 -38.39
CA GLU A 16 37.96 23.97 -37.88
C GLU A 16 37.88 23.90 -36.34
N LEU A 17 38.19 24.99 -35.64
CA LEU A 17 38.01 25.12 -34.20
C LEU A 17 36.53 24.99 -33.80
N PHE A 18 35.63 25.63 -34.55
CA PHE A 18 34.19 25.53 -34.31
C PHE A 18 33.66 24.12 -34.55
N SER A 19 34.13 23.43 -35.60
CA SER A 19 33.82 22.01 -35.85
C SER A 19 34.25 21.13 -34.68
N LYS A 20 35.49 21.25 -34.21
CA LYS A 20 36.00 20.48 -33.06
C LYS A 20 35.19 20.76 -31.79
N PHE A 21 34.78 22.01 -31.59
CA PHE A 21 33.92 22.39 -30.47
C PHE A 21 32.52 21.76 -30.55
N VAL A 22 31.88 21.82 -31.71
CA VAL A 22 30.57 21.18 -31.95
C VAL A 22 30.65 19.67 -31.75
N ASP A 23 31.70 19.01 -32.26
CA ASP A 23 31.90 17.57 -32.07
C ASP A 23 32.08 17.18 -30.60
N ALA A 24 32.79 18.00 -29.82
CA ALA A 24 32.93 17.81 -28.38
C ALA A 24 31.58 17.91 -27.66
N ILE A 25 30.75 18.90 -28.03
CA ILE A 25 29.39 19.06 -27.48
C ILE A 25 28.52 17.85 -27.82
N ILE A 26 28.53 17.39 -29.08
CA ILE A 26 27.74 16.22 -29.51
C ILE A 26 28.16 14.97 -28.74
N LYS A 27 29.48 14.77 -28.55
CA LYS A 27 30.01 13.64 -27.77
C LYS A 27 29.57 13.71 -26.31
N TYR A 28 29.58 14.91 -25.72
CA TYR A 28 29.14 15.13 -24.34
C TYR A 28 27.63 14.86 -24.20
N TYR A 29 26.81 15.37 -25.11
CA TYR A 29 25.37 15.13 -25.16
C TYR A 29 25.04 13.63 -25.27
N ARG A 30 25.74 12.90 -26.13
CA ARG A 30 25.55 11.43 -26.26
C ARG A 30 25.87 10.70 -24.96
N LYS A 31 26.97 11.06 -24.28
CA LYS A 31 27.31 10.49 -22.96
C LYS A 31 26.25 10.81 -21.92
N PHE A 32 25.78 12.06 -21.88
CA PHE A 32 24.76 12.51 -20.94
C PHE A 32 23.42 11.76 -21.14
N LYS A 33 22.99 11.60 -22.40
CA LYS A 33 21.79 10.83 -22.76
C LYS A 33 21.87 9.38 -22.30
N LEU A 34 23.04 8.73 -22.46
CA LEU A 34 23.28 7.38 -21.96
C LEU A 34 23.22 7.31 -20.43
N LEU A 35 23.78 8.30 -19.75
CA LEU A 35 23.77 8.40 -18.28
C LEU A 35 22.34 8.50 -17.75
N ILE A 36 21.53 9.41 -18.31
CA ILE A 36 20.11 9.55 -17.97
C ILE A 36 19.36 8.24 -18.18
N LYS A 37 19.54 7.59 -19.34
CA LYS A 37 18.87 6.32 -19.64
C LYS A 37 19.23 5.25 -18.60
N THR A 38 20.50 5.13 -18.23
CA THR A 38 20.96 4.16 -17.25
C THR A 38 20.42 4.45 -15.85
N VAL A 39 20.43 5.72 -15.43
CA VAL A 39 19.86 6.15 -14.14
C VAL A 39 18.36 5.85 -14.10
N PHE A 40 17.62 6.20 -15.15
CA PHE A 40 16.19 5.92 -15.23
C PHE A 40 15.89 4.41 -15.17
N MET A 41 16.66 3.59 -15.89
CA MET A 41 16.52 2.13 -15.85
C MET A 41 16.81 1.56 -14.45
N LYS A 42 17.82 2.07 -13.74
CA LYS A 42 18.13 1.69 -12.36
C LYS A 42 17.03 2.09 -11.38
N ILE A 43 16.48 3.29 -11.51
CA ILE A 43 15.37 3.76 -10.67
C ILE A 43 14.14 2.89 -10.92
N SER A 44 13.81 2.62 -12.19
CA SER A 44 12.69 1.78 -12.58
C SER A 44 12.82 0.35 -12.03
N SER A 45 14.01 -0.25 -12.13
CA SER A 45 14.25 -1.59 -11.58
C SER A 45 14.18 -1.60 -10.05
N PHE A 46 14.70 -0.57 -9.38
CA PHE A 46 14.62 -0.42 -7.93
C PHE A 46 13.17 -0.29 -7.44
N VAL A 47 12.38 0.56 -8.09
CA VAL A 47 10.96 0.75 -7.77
C VAL A 47 10.20 -0.56 -7.97
N ARG A 48 10.47 -1.28 -9.07
CA ARG A 48 9.81 -2.55 -9.36
C ARG A 48 10.15 -3.63 -8.33
N ALA A 49 11.42 -3.71 -7.89
CA ALA A 49 11.87 -4.67 -6.90
C ALA A 49 11.26 -4.40 -5.51
N ASN A 50 11.10 -3.12 -5.16
CA ASN A 50 10.67 -2.71 -3.81
C ASN A 50 9.22 -2.21 -3.75
N ILE A 51 8.42 -2.42 -4.81
CA ILE A 51 7.07 -1.84 -4.96
C ILE A 51 6.18 -2.13 -3.75
N LYS A 52 6.30 -3.32 -3.16
CA LYS A 52 5.54 -3.73 -1.99
C LYS A 52 5.89 -2.88 -0.76
N TYR A 53 7.17 -2.66 -0.50
CA TYR A 53 7.63 -1.85 0.63
C TYR A 53 7.30 -0.38 0.43
N ILE A 54 7.51 0.13 -0.79
CA ILE A 54 7.14 1.49 -1.19
C ILE A 54 5.64 1.71 -0.96
N TRP A 55 4.79 0.73 -1.35
CA TRP A 55 3.36 0.82 -1.15
C TRP A 55 2.95 0.81 0.32
N ILE A 56 3.60 0.01 1.16
CA ILE A 56 3.34 -0.01 2.61
C ILE A 56 3.66 1.36 3.21
N ILE A 57 4.84 1.91 2.91
CA ILE A 57 5.27 3.22 3.39
C ILE A 57 4.29 4.30 2.90
N LEU A 58 3.94 4.29 1.61
CA LEU A 58 2.97 5.22 1.04
C LEU A 58 1.60 5.10 1.72
N SER A 59 1.15 3.87 2.02
CA SER A 59 -0.12 3.62 2.69
C SER A 59 -0.12 4.21 4.09
N ILE A 60 0.99 4.10 4.85
CA ILE A 60 1.13 4.74 6.16
C ILE A 60 1.02 6.26 6.02
N PHE A 61 1.77 6.87 5.11
CA PHE A 61 1.74 8.32 4.89
C PHE A 61 0.36 8.83 4.49
N ILE A 62 -0.30 8.17 3.53
CA ILE A 62 -1.65 8.51 3.08
C ILE A 62 -2.64 8.38 4.24
N SER A 63 -2.55 7.31 5.03
CA SER A 63 -3.47 7.09 6.16
C SER A 63 -3.31 8.14 7.24
N ILE A 64 -2.07 8.54 7.56
CA ILE A 64 -1.80 9.64 8.50
C ILE A 64 -2.32 10.95 7.92
N PHE A 65 -2.04 11.25 6.65
CA PHE A 65 -2.47 12.48 5.99
C PHE A 65 -4.00 12.61 5.99
N PHE A 66 -4.71 11.59 5.52
CA PHE A 66 -6.18 11.60 5.53
C PHE A 66 -6.74 11.53 6.94
N GLY A 67 -6.10 10.80 7.87
CA GLY A 67 -6.52 10.78 9.27
C GLY A 67 -6.43 12.16 9.90
N VAL A 68 -5.36 12.92 9.67
CA VAL A 68 -5.21 14.31 10.15
C VAL A 68 -6.16 15.29 9.45
N LEU A 69 -6.38 15.12 8.14
CA LEU A 69 -7.28 15.98 7.36
C LEU A 69 -8.76 15.75 7.69
N LEU A 70 -9.18 14.49 7.84
CA LEU A 70 -10.50 14.14 8.35
C LEU A 70 -10.62 14.50 9.83
N SER A 71 -9.52 14.43 10.57
CA SER A 71 -9.46 14.83 11.96
C SER A 71 -9.88 16.27 12.15
N SER A 72 -9.41 17.24 11.35
CA SER A 72 -9.86 18.63 11.48
C SER A 72 -11.34 18.83 11.09
N LEU A 73 -11.88 18.01 10.19
CA LEU A 73 -13.29 18.00 9.79
C LEU A 73 -14.20 17.35 10.86
N ILE A 74 -13.65 16.41 11.63
CA ILE A 74 -14.36 15.63 12.67
C ILE A 74 -14.07 16.19 14.07
N LEU A 75 -13.02 17.00 14.27
CA LEU A 75 -12.59 17.59 15.56
C LEU A 75 -13.67 18.48 16.18
N ASP A 76 -14.52 19.09 15.37
CA ASP A 76 -15.68 19.87 15.84
C ASP A 76 -16.85 18.97 16.31
N LEU A 77 -16.83 17.67 16.00
CA LEU A 77 -17.92 16.72 16.28
C LEU A 77 -17.51 15.59 17.25
N LEU A 78 -16.24 15.16 17.26
CA LEU A 78 -15.71 14.11 18.13
C LEU A 78 -14.31 14.43 18.67
N ASN A 79 -14.11 14.10 19.95
CA ASN A 79 -12.89 14.24 20.75
C ASN A 79 -11.60 13.81 19.97
N PRO A 80 -10.44 14.50 20.08
CA PRO A 80 -9.18 14.20 19.38
C PRO A 80 -8.71 12.73 19.35
N ILE A 81 -9.12 11.92 20.33
CA ILE A 81 -8.85 10.47 20.34
C ILE A 81 -9.56 9.76 19.17
N HIS A 82 -10.74 10.22 18.78
CA HIS A 82 -11.55 9.62 17.72
C HIS A 82 -11.01 9.96 16.33
N SER A 83 -10.36 11.12 16.21
CA SER A 83 -9.77 11.59 14.97
C SER A 83 -8.54 10.76 14.55
N THR A 84 -7.72 10.36 15.53
CA THR A 84 -6.57 9.47 15.32
C THR A 84 -6.97 8.03 15.01
N LEU A 85 -8.17 7.59 15.43
CA LEU A 85 -8.68 6.25 15.15
C LEU A 85 -9.06 6.05 13.68
N VAL A 86 -9.38 7.12 12.94
CA VAL A 86 -9.71 7.09 11.50
C VAL A 86 -8.51 6.66 10.63
N ILE A 87 -7.29 6.77 11.16
CA ILE A 87 -6.06 6.32 10.48
C ILE A 87 -6.10 4.80 10.23
N PHE A 88 -6.64 4.01 11.16
CA PHE A 88 -6.61 2.55 11.09
C PHE A 88 -7.41 1.96 9.92
N PRO A 89 -8.70 2.31 9.69
CA PRO A 89 -9.45 1.77 8.56
C PRO A 89 -8.92 2.25 7.21
N ILE A 90 -8.42 3.49 7.11
CA ILE A 90 -7.81 3.99 5.87
C ILE A 90 -6.56 3.16 5.56
N PHE A 91 -5.74 2.88 6.57
CA PHE A 91 -4.58 2.02 6.43
C PHE A 91 -4.97 0.60 6.04
N GLY A 92 -5.96 0.00 6.70
CA GLY A 92 -6.41 -1.35 6.38
C GLY A 92 -7.02 -1.48 4.98
N LEU A 93 -7.69 -0.45 4.48
CA LEU A 93 -8.17 -0.40 3.10
C LEU A 93 -7.00 -0.35 2.12
N LEU A 94 -6.03 0.55 2.31
CA LEU A 94 -4.86 0.67 1.44
C LEU A 94 -3.97 -0.58 1.48
N PHE A 95 -3.88 -1.23 2.65
CA PHE A 95 -3.17 -2.49 2.83
C PHE A 95 -3.82 -3.64 2.04
N SER A 96 -5.14 -3.64 1.89
CA SER A 96 -5.86 -4.67 1.13
C SER A 96 -5.47 -4.69 -0.36
N VAL A 97 -5.12 -3.52 -0.90
CA VAL A 97 -4.79 -3.27 -2.31
C VAL A 97 -3.30 -3.48 -2.61
N ILE A 98 -2.48 -3.86 -1.62
CA ILE A 98 -1.04 -4.10 -1.83
C ILE A 98 -0.83 -5.10 -2.98
N PRO A 99 -0.03 -4.72 -4.01
CA PRO A 99 0.29 -5.61 -5.10
C PRO A 99 1.01 -6.85 -4.56
N SER A 100 0.45 -8.03 -4.81
CA SER A 100 1.06 -9.29 -4.42
C SER A 100 1.99 -9.80 -5.51
N GLU A 101 3.18 -10.24 -5.13
CA GLU A 101 4.02 -11.06 -6.02
C GLU A 101 3.22 -12.25 -6.52
N LYS A 102 3.30 -12.50 -7.83
CA LYS A 102 2.80 -13.72 -8.42
C LYS A 102 3.60 -14.88 -7.83
N SER A 103 2.90 -15.83 -7.24
CA SER A 103 3.48 -17.11 -6.79
C SER A 103 2.82 -18.19 -7.61
N GLU A 104 3.60 -19.18 -8.04
CA GLU A 104 3.09 -20.37 -8.72
C GLU A 104 2.23 -21.22 -7.77
N ASP A 105 2.47 -21.10 -6.47
CA ASP A 105 1.77 -21.85 -5.44
C ASP A 105 0.47 -21.12 -5.04
N VAL A 106 -0.66 -21.72 -5.43
CA VAL A 106 -2.00 -21.18 -5.22
C VAL A 106 -2.30 -21.01 -3.73
N ASP A 107 -1.82 -21.93 -2.89
CA ASP A 107 -2.03 -21.90 -1.44
C ASP A 107 -1.29 -20.69 -0.81
N VAL A 108 -0.11 -20.34 -1.32
CA VAL A 108 0.65 -19.16 -0.85
C VAL A 108 -0.05 -17.86 -1.26
N MET A 109 -0.55 -17.78 -2.51
CA MET A 109 -1.34 -16.63 -2.95
C MET A 109 -2.61 -16.46 -2.12
N PHE A 110 -3.28 -17.57 -1.80
CA PHE A 110 -4.49 -17.58 -0.99
C PHE A 110 -4.20 -17.14 0.45
N LYS A 111 -3.18 -17.69 1.11
CA LYS A 111 -2.72 -17.27 2.45
C LYS A 111 -2.48 -15.77 2.51
N ARG A 112 -1.73 -15.24 1.54
CA ARG A 112 -1.40 -13.80 1.45
C ARG A 112 -2.66 -12.95 1.30
N ARG A 113 -3.64 -13.39 0.50
CA ARG A 113 -4.90 -12.67 0.31
C ARG A 113 -5.78 -12.71 1.56
N MET A 114 -5.87 -13.87 2.22
CA MET A 114 -6.59 -14.03 3.47
C MET A 114 -6.02 -13.12 4.56
N PHE A 115 -4.70 -13.05 4.69
CA PHE A 115 -4.04 -12.18 5.66
C PHE A 115 -4.36 -10.69 5.42
N ARG A 116 -4.37 -10.25 4.16
CA ARG A 116 -4.77 -8.88 3.80
C ARG A 116 -6.22 -8.58 4.17
N LEU A 117 -7.14 -9.50 3.90
CA LEU A 117 -8.55 -9.34 4.24
C LEU A 117 -8.77 -9.28 5.76
N VAL A 118 -8.06 -10.11 6.53
CA VAL A 118 -8.15 -10.11 8.00
C VAL A 118 -7.64 -8.79 8.59
N ILE A 119 -6.50 -8.27 8.11
CA ILE A 119 -5.98 -6.98 8.56
C ILE A 119 -6.94 -5.84 8.19
N SER A 120 -7.45 -5.85 6.95
CA SER A 120 -8.39 -4.83 6.49
C SER A 120 -9.66 -4.85 7.33
N TRP A 121 -10.27 -6.01 7.54
CA TRP A 121 -11.49 -6.12 8.34
C TRP A 121 -11.25 -5.82 9.82
N GLY A 122 -10.13 -6.30 10.38
CA GLY A 122 -9.72 -6.01 11.76
C GLY A 122 -9.59 -4.51 12.03
N SER A 123 -9.07 -3.75 11.06
CA SER A 123 -8.98 -2.29 11.18
C SER A 123 -10.34 -1.58 11.23
N VAL A 124 -11.35 -2.12 10.52
CA VAL A 124 -12.73 -1.63 10.54
C VAL A 124 -13.40 -1.98 11.87
N ILE A 125 -13.20 -3.20 12.38
CA ILE A 125 -13.74 -3.63 13.67
C ILE A 125 -13.20 -2.75 14.80
N ILE A 126 -11.88 -2.51 14.84
CA ILE A 126 -11.25 -1.68 15.89
C ILE A 126 -11.87 -0.27 15.91
N LEU A 127 -12.10 0.32 14.74
CA LEU A 127 -12.81 1.59 14.66
C LEU A 127 -14.24 1.45 15.19
N LEU A 128 -15.02 0.46 14.74
CA LEU A 128 -16.40 0.28 15.21
C LEU A 128 -16.48 0.16 16.74
N PHE A 129 -15.58 -0.59 17.38
CA PHE A 129 -15.55 -0.70 18.85
C PHE A 129 -15.27 0.62 19.56
N ALA A 130 -14.46 1.49 18.97
CA ALA A 130 -14.12 2.76 19.61
C ALA A 130 -15.26 3.81 19.53
N PHE A 131 -16.20 3.67 18.60
CA PHE A 131 -17.27 4.66 18.37
C PHE A 131 -18.65 4.22 18.89
N ILE A 132 -18.80 2.95 19.24
CA ILE A 132 -20.10 2.36 19.60
C ILE A 132 -20.24 2.36 21.13
N THR A 133 -21.44 2.61 21.64
CA THR A 133 -21.69 2.52 23.09
C THR A 133 -21.74 1.05 23.53
N PRO A 134 -21.37 0.73 24.78
CA PRO A 134 -21.21 -0.65 25.25
C PRO A 134 -22.42 -1.56 24.99
N VAL A 135 -23.62 -0.99 24.99
CA VAL A 135 -24.90 -1.66 24.72
C VAL A 135 -24.95 -2.29 23.33
N TRP A 136 -24.32 -1.66 22.33
CA TRP A 136 -24.36 -2.11 20.93
C TRP A 136 -23.18 -3.00 20.53
N TYR A 137 -22.20 -3.20 21.41
CA TYR A 137 -21.02 -4.03 21.12
C TYR A 137 -21.38 -5.45 20.73
N ILE A 138 -22.31 -6.07 21.46
CA ILE A 138 -22.81 -7.41 21.17
C ILE A 138 -23.39 -7.43 19.74
N PHE A 139 -24.21 -6.44 19.39
CA PHE A 139 -24.84 -6.35 18.08
C PHE A 139 -23.81 -6.19 16.94
N THR A 140 -22.78 -5.36 17.13
CA THR A 140 -21.70 -5.23 16.15
C THR A 140 -20.78 -6.44 16.06
N ILE A 141 -20.60 -7.17 17.16
CA ILE A 141 -19.90 -8.46 17.13
C ILE A 141 -20.69 -9.44 16.28
N TRP A 142 -21.99 -9.58 16.52
CA TRP A 142 -22.86 -10.47 15.74
C TRP A 142 -22.85 -10.12 14.26
N ILE A 143 -22.96 -8.83 13.91
CA ILE A 143 -22.87 -8.37 12.53
C ILE A 143 -21.50 -8.67 11.93
N SER A 144 -20.40 -8.44 12.67
CA SER A 144 -19.05 -8.71 12.18
C SER A 144 -18.83 -10.21 11.92
N ILE A 145 -19.28 -11.09 12.82
CA ILE A 145 -19.25 -12.55 12.64
C ILE A 145 -20.09 -12.95 11.42
N TRP A 146 -21.27 -12.36 11.28
CA TRP A 146 -22.15 -12.61 10.14
C TRP A 146 -21.49 -12.20 8.83
N ILE A 147 -20.95 -10.99 8.74
CA ILE A 147 -20.31 -10.48 7.53
C ILE A 147 -19.06 -11.30 7.19
N VAL A 148 -18.19 -11.57 8.17
CA VAL A 148 -16.99 -12.42 7.97
C VAL A 148 -17.40 -13.82 7.56
N GLY A 149 -18.36 -14.45 8.25
CA GLY A 149 -18.82 -15.80 7.96
C GLY A 149 -19.49 -15.91 6.58
N THR A 150 -20.40 -15.00 6.26
CA THR A 150 -21.16 -15.00 4.99
C THR A 150 -20.33 -14.57 3.79
N ILE A 151 -19.27 -13.80 3.95
CA ILE A 151 -18.41 -13.40 2.83
C ILE A 151 -17.23 -14.36 2.68
N LEU A 152 -16.51 -14.70 3.76
CA LEU A 152 -15.36 -15.60 3.67
C LEU A 152 -15.78 -17.02 3.27
N LEU A 153 -16.75 -17.63 3.95
CA LEU A 153 -17.02 -19.07 3.74
C LEU A 153 -17.44 -19.39 2.30
N PRO A 154 -18.32 -18.60 1.64
CA PRO A 154 -18.63 -18.80 0.23
C PRO A 154 -17.46 -18.47 -0.68
N TYR A 155 -16.67 -17.43 -0.38
CA TYR A 155 -15.49 -17.08 -1.16
C TYR A 155 -14.44 -18.19 -1.17
N ILE A 156 -14.19 -18.82 -0.01
CA ILE A 156 -13.27 -19.95 0.12
C ILE A 156 -13.82 -21.16 -0.61
N ARG A 157 -15.11 -21.45 -0.48
CA ARG A 157 -15.76 -22.55 -1.21
C ARG A 157 -15.70 -22.35 -2.74
N PHE A 158 -15.84 -21.12 -3.21
CA PHE A 158 -15.72 -20.78 -4.63
C PHE A 158 -14.29 -20.96 -5.13
N LYS A 159 -13.31 -20.53 -4.34
CA LYS A 159 -11.88 -20.68 -4.62
C LYS A 159 -11.41 -22.15 -4.56
N GLU A 160 -11.91 -22.94 -3.62
CA GLU A 160 -11.69 -24.40 -3.55
C GLU A 160 -12.17 -25.09 -4.83
N LYS A 161 -13.36 -24.74 -5.33
CA LYS A 161 -13.92 -25.32 -6.57
C LYS A 161 -13.19 -24.88 -7.84
N ARG A 162 -12.72 -23.63 -7.92
CA ARG A 162 -12.09 -23.06 -9.13
C ARG A 162 -10.58 -23.30 -9.19
N GLU A 163 -9.89 -23.27 -8.06
CA GLU A 163 -8.43 -23.21 -7.98
C GLU A 163 -7.81 -24.39 -7.21
N LYS A 164 -8.60 -25.41 -6.80
CA LYS A 164 -8.16 -26.63 -6.09
C LYS A 164 -7.34 -26.35 -4.81
N ILE A 165 -7.71 -25.30 -4.08
CA ILE A 165 -7.09 -24.92 -2.80
C ILE A 165 -7.33 -26.02 -1.76
N SER A 166 -6.34 -26.30 -0.91
CA SER A 166 -6.44 -27.40 0.05
C SER A 166 -7.55 -27.17 1.11
N ILE A 167 -8.28 -28.23 1.45
CA ILE A 167 -9.40 -28.19 2.40
C ILE A 167 -8.98 -27.72 3.81
N LYS A 168 -7.69 -27.82 4.12
CA LYS A 168 -7.05 -27.34 5.36
C LYS A 168 -7.36 -25.86 5.60
N TRP A 169 -7.51 -25.06 4.54
CA TRP A 169 -7.81 -23.64 4.65
C TRP A 169 -9.18 -23.35 5.23
N ARG A 170 -10.20 -24.19 4.96
CA ARG A 170 -11.52 -24.05 5.60
C ARG A 170 -11.43 -24.25 7.10
N PHE A 171 -10.66 -25.26 7.52
CA PHE A 171 -10.41 -25.54 8.94
C PHE A 171 -9.65 -24.40 9.62
N TYR A 172 -8.58 -23.88 9.01
CA TYR A 172 -7.84 -22.73 9.53
C TYR A 172 -8.69 -21.47 9.64
N THR A 173 -9.56 -21.18 8.66
CA THR A 173 -10.46 -20.03 8.77
C THR A 173 -11.52 -20.20 9.84
N LEU A 174 -11.97 -21.43 10.09
CA LEU A 174 -12.92 -21.72 11.15
C LEU A 174 -12.27 -21.55 12.53
N ILE A 175 -11.04 -22.06 12.71
CA ILE A 175 -10.23 -21.83 13.90
C ILE A 175 -9.96 -20.35 14.11
N ALA A 176 -9.55 -19.63 13.07
CA ALA A 176 -9.32 -18.19 13.15
C ALA A 176 -10.59 -17.45 13.58
N LEU A 177 -11.75 -17.80 13.04
CA LEU A 177 -13.03 -17.22 13.41
C LEU A 177 -13.37 -17.50 14.89
N ILE A 178 -13.14 -18.73 15.39
CA ILE A 178 -13.29 -19.09 16.80
C ILE A 178 -12.33 -18.31 17.72
N LEU A 179 -11.07 -18.17 17.33
CA LEU A 179 -10.09 -17.37 18.09
C LEU A 179 -10.47 -15.89 18.12
N THR A 180 -10.94 -15.35 16.99
CA THR A 180 -11.39 -13.96 16.90
C THR A 180 -12.60 -13.73 17.81
N LEU A 181 -13.53 -14.68 17.85
CA LEU A 181 -14.67 -14.69 18.76
C LEU A 181 -14.24 -14.68 20.24
N LEU A 182 -13.27 -15.52 20.60
CA LEU A 182 -12.75 -15.59 21.96
C LEU A 182 -12.08 -14.28 22.39
N ILE A 183 -11.20 -13.73 21.55
CA ILE A 183 -10.50 -12.46 21.83
C ILE A 183 -11.53 -11.33 21.97
N LEU A 184 -12.53 -11.27 21.08
CA LEU A 184 -13.59 -10.26 21.16
C LEU A 184 -14.44 -10.43 22.42
N GLY A 185 -14.75 -11.66 22.84
CA GLY A 185 -15.46 -11.94 24.08
C GLY A 185 -14.69 -11.47 25.32
N ILE A 186 -13.37 -11.67 25.34
CA ILE A 186 -12.49 -11.20 26.41
C ILE A 186 -12.46 -9.66 26.44
N ILE A 187 -12.32 -9.00 25.28
CA ILE A 187 -12.31 -7.54 25.18
C ILE A 187 -13.63 -6.97 25.72
N VAL A 188 -14.78 -7.53 25.32
CA VAL A 188 -16.09 -7.11 25.85
C VAL A 188 -16.17 -7.32 27.35
N GLY A 189 -15.72 -8.46 27.87
CA GLY A 189 -15.71 -8.74 29.31
C GLY A 189 -14.89 -7.73 30.10
N ILE A 190 -13.68 -7.40 29.63
CA ILE A 190 -12.82 -6.38 30.24
C ILE A 190 -13.50 -5.01 30.19
N GLN A 191 -14.12 -4.64 29.08
CA GLN A 191 -14.74 -3.32 28.91
C GLN A 191 -16.02 -3.15 29.73
N ILE A 192 -16.82 -4.21 29.91
CA ILE A 192 -17.96 -4.21 30.83
C ILE A 192 -17.47 -4.05 32.27
N TYR A 193 -16.44 -4.81 32.66
CA TYR A 193 -15.84 -4.73 33.99
C TYR A 193 -15.30 -3.34 34.31
N VAL A 194 -14.59 -2.71 33.36
CA VAL A 194 -14.02 -1.36 33.50
C VAL A 194 -15.07 -0.25 33.46
N ASN A 195 -16.20 -0.41 32.77
CA ASN A 195 -17.28 0.60 32.77
C ASN A 195 -18.24 0.48 33.96
N PHE A 196 -18.23 -0.64 34.68
CA PHE A 196 -19.06 -0.85 35.87
C PHE A 196 -18.38 -0.42 37.19
N PHE A 197 -17.07 -0.15 37.16
CA PHE A 197 -16.25 0.36 38.27
C PHE A 197 -15.73 1.77 37.94
#